data_AF-A0A105V3Q2-F1
#
_entry.id   AF-A0A105V3Q2-F1
#
_cell.length_a   1.000
_cell.length_b   1.000
_cell.length_c   1.000
_cell.angle_alpha   90.00
_cell.angle_beta   90.00
_cell.angle_gamma   90.00
#
_symmetry.space_group_name_H-M   'P 1'
#
loop_
_entity.id
_entity.type
_entity.pdbx_description
1 polymer ?
#
loop_
_entity_poly.entity_id
_entity_poly.type
_entity_poly.pdbx_seq_one_letter_code
_entity_poly.pdbx_strand_id
1 'polypeptide(L)' 'MRQLYAPNGKKIVGTSDLAPVTSYVCGWDDDGIPIYAGDEAKVYLDASETRKNEAGVMYVVDSSGADHLISECCFRDV' A
#
# COMPACT_ATOMS: atom_id res chain seq x y z
N MET A 1 -24.58 2.61 -11.19
CA MET A 1 -23.46 1.94 -10.47
C MET A 1 -22.96 2.92 -9.42
N ARG A 2 -22.31 2.51 -8.32
CA ARG A 2 -21.72 3.45 -7.34
C ARG A 2 -20.21 3.38 -7.42
N GLN A 3 -19.55 4.52 -7.23
CA GLN A 3 -18.08 4.67 -7.24
C GLN A 3 -17.64 5.32 -5.94
N LEU A 4 -16.54 4.83 -5.35
CA LEU A 4 -15.94 5.41 -4.16
C LEU A 4 -15.03 6.59 -4.55
N TYR A 5 -15.11 7.68 -3.80
CA TYR A 5 -14.32 8.89 -4.01
C TYR A 5 -13.59 9.30 -2.72
N ALA A 6 -12.36 9.76 -2.87
CA ALA A 6 -11.56 10.37 -1.82
C ALA A 6 -12.09 11.78 -1.45
N PRO A 7 -11.71 12.33 -0.28
CA PRO A 7 -12.05 13.71 0.13
C PRO A 7 -11.63 14.77 -0.90
N ASN A 8 -10.54 14.53 -1.62
CA ASN A 8 -10.05 15.40 -2.69
C ASN A 8 -10.87 15.32 -4.01
N GLY A 9 -11.94 14.52 -4.03
CA GLY A 9 -12.84 14.37 -5.17
C GLY A 9 -12.36 13.42 -6.26
N LYS A 10 -11.20 12.76 -6.11
CA LYS A 10 -10.71 11.76 -7.06
C LYS A 10 -11.34 10.39 -6.80
N LYS A 11 -11.44 9.58 -7.86
CA LYS A 11 -11.96 8.21 -7.78
C LYS A 11 -10.97 7.33 -7.05
N ILE A 12 -11.45 6.48 -6.15
CA ILE A 12 -10.67 5.36 -5.62
C ILE A 12 -10.57 4.29 -6.70
N VAL A 13 -9.35 3.84 -6.99
CA VAL A 13 -9.05 2.88 -8.07
C VAL A 13 -8.47 1.56 -7.54
N GLY A 14 -8.12 1.48 -6.25
CA GLY A 14 -7.60 0.27 -5.65
C GLY A 14 -7.36 0.40 -4.14
N THR A 15 -6.71 -0.60 -3.58
CA THR A 15 -6.23 -0.65 -2.20
C THR A 15 -4.74 -0.30 -2.13
N SER A 16 -4.29 0.20 -0.99
CA SER A 16 -2.86 0.32 -0.69
C SER A 16 -2.44 -1.02 -0.09
N ASP A 17 -1.55 -1.75 -0.76
CA ASP A 17 -1.22 -3.12 -0.39
C ASP A 17 0.25 -3.25 0.03
N LEU A 18 0.51 -4.08 1.04
CA LEU A 18 1.82 -4.50 1.47
C LEU A 18 2.11 -5.85 0.84
N ALA A 19 3.14 -5.92 0.00
CA ALA A 19 3.61 -7.16 -0.60
C ALA A 19 4.87 -7.65 0.14
N PRO A 20 4.96 -8.93 0.51
CA PRO A 20 6.20 -9.48 1.01
C PRO A 20 7.27 -9.45 -0.09
N VAL A 21 8.50 -9.19 0.34
CA VAL A 21 9.66 -9.05 -0.55
C VAL A 21 10.82 -9.88 0.01
N THR A 22 11.55 -10.55 -0.88
CA THR A 22 12.84 -11.17 -0.56
C THR A 22 13.94 -10.45 -1.32
N SER A 23 14.97 -9.99 -0.62
CA SER A 23 16.14 -9.33 -1.21
C SER A 23 17.42 -9.93 -0.63
N TYR A 24 18.51 -9.87 -1.39
CA TYR A 24 19.82 -10.30 -0.92
C TYR A 24 20.37 -9.32 0.11
N VAL A 25 21.03 -9.84 1.15
CA VAL A 25 21.77 -9.02 2.11
C VAL A 25 23.21 -8.89 1.62
N CYS A 26 23.69 -7.66 1.42
CA CYS A 26 25.06 -7.39 0.99
C CYS A 26 25.99 -6.97 2.14
N GLY A 27 25.46 -6.79 3.34
CA GLY A 27 26.24 -6.45 4.52
C GLY A 27 25.37 -6.24 5.74
N TRP A 28 26.02 -5.82 6.83
CA TRP A 28 25.40 -5.42 8.08
C TRP A 28 26.04 -4.10 8.50
N ASP A 29 25.26 -3.19 9.07
CA ASP A 29 25.80 -1.99 9.70
C ASP A 29 26.36 -2.27 11.11
N ASP A 30 26.91 -1.24 11.76
CA ASP A 30 27.56 -1.36 13.07
C ASP A 30 26.58 -1.74 14.20
N ASP A 31 25.28 -1.53 14.01
CA ASP A 31 24.21 -1.93 14.92
C ASP A 31 23.67 -3.35 14.62
N GLY A 32 24.22 -4.02 13.60
CA GLY A 32 23.84 -5.35 13.17
C GLY A 32 22.57 -5.40 12.31
N ILE A 33 22.12 -4.26 11.77
CA ILE A 33 20.98 -4.19 10.86
C ILE A 33 21.42 -4.61 9.44
N PRO A 34 20.67 -5.50 8.76
CA PRO A 34 21.02 -5.95 7.43
C PRO A 34 20.90 -4.81 6.39
N ILE A 35 21.90 -4.71 5.53
CA ILE A 35 21.91 -3.84 4.35
C ILE A 35 21.52 -4.69 3.14
N TYR A 36 20.43 -4.32 2.47
CA TYR A 36 19.86 -5.08 1.36
C TYR A 36 20.36 -4.57 -0.01
N ALA A 37 20.66 -5.50 -0.93
CA ALA A 37 20.93 -5.21 -2.33
C ALA A 37 19.60 -5.01 -3.07
N GLY A 38 19.19 -3.75 -3.22
CA GLY A 38 17.85 -3.37 -3.68
C GLY A 38 17.46 -3.83 -5.10
N ASP A 39 18.44 -4.05 -5.98
CA ASP A 39 18.19 -4.24 -7.42
C ASP A 39 17.60 -5.61 -7.78
N GLU A 40 17.73 -6.62 -6.92
CA GLU A 40 17.31 -8.01 -7.18
C GLU A 40 16.17 -8.50 -6.27
N ALA A 41 15.39 -7.57 -5.71
CA ALA A 41 14.30 -7.90 -4.82
C ALA A 41 13.15 -8.64 -5.56
N LYS A 42 12.74 -9.80 -5.04
CA LYS A 42 11.57 -10.56 -5.50
C LYS A 42 10.33 -10.16 -4.71
N VAL A 43 9.32 -9.66 -5.39
CA VAL A 43 8.03 -9.24 -4.81
C VAL A 43 6.99 -10.34 -5.05
N TYR A 44 6.24 -10.73 -4.01
CA TYR A 44 5.20 -11.77 -4.10
C TYR A 44 3.81 -11.12 -4.02
N LEU A 45 3.26 -10.76 -5.18
CA LEU A 45 1.97 -10.06 -5.28
C LEU A 45 0.78 -10.93 -4.90
N ASP A 46 0.88 -12.24 -5.07
CA ASP A 46 -0.15 -13.22 -4.67
C ASP A 46 -0.29 -13.35 -3.14
N ALA A 47 0.74 -12.94 -2.41
CA ALA A 47 0.76 -12.90 -0.95
C ALA A 47 0.59 -11.48 -0.39
N SER A 48 0.17 -10.51 -1.21
CA SER A 48 -0.03 -9.13 -0.73
C SER A 48 -1.25 -9.00 0.17
N GLU A 49 -1.16 -8.15 1.18
CA GLU A 49 -2.27 -7.81 2.07
C GLU A 49 -2.59 -6.33 2.01
N THR A 50 -3.88 -5.98 2.09
CA THR A 50 -4.27 -4.57 2.19
C THR A 50 -3.77 -3.96 3.48
N ARG A 51 -3.05 -2.85 3.34
CA ARG A 51 -2.54 -2.04 4.43
C ARG A 51 -3.70 -1.54 5.29
N LYS A 52 -3.56 -1.66 6.60
CA LYS A 52 -4.51 -1.17 7.60
C LYS A 52 -3.80 -0.29 8.62
N ASN A 53 -4.54 0.63 9.23
CA ASN A 53 -4.06 1.35 10.41
C ASN A 53 -4.19 0.49 11.68
N GLU A 54 -3.77 1.01 12.83
CA GLU A 54 -3.83 0.31 14.12
C GLU A 54 -5.25 -0.11 14.53
N ALA A 55 -6.27 0.61 14.05
CA ALA A 55 -7.68 0.30 14.28
C ALA A 55 -8.26 -0.70 13.26
N GLY A 56 -7.44 -1.23 12.34
CA GLY A 56 -7.86 -2.17 11.29
C GLY A 56 -8.56 -1.52 10.10
N VAL A 57 -8.58 -0.20 9.98
CA VAL A 57 -9.19 0.53 8.86
C VAL A 57 -8.25 0.46 7.65
N MET A 58 -8.79 0.05 6.51
CA MET A 58 -8.03 -0.15 5.27
C MET A 58 -7.63 1.16 4.60
N TYR A 59 -6.45 1.17 4.00
CA TYR A 59 -6.00 2.22 3.09
C TYR A 59 -6.42 1.91 1.65
N VAL A 60 -6.87 2.94 0.94
CA VAL A 60 -7.28 2.90 -0.47
C VAL A 60 -6.53 3.94 -1.27
N VAL A 61 -6.36 3.69 -2.57
CA VAL A 61 -5.56 4.54 -3.46
C VAL A 61 -6.46 5.26 -4.45
N ASP A 62 -6.29 6.58 -4.54
CA ASP A 62 -7.02 7.39 -5.53
C ASP A 62 -6.37 7.34 -6.92
N SER A 63 -7.07 7.86 -7.92
CA SER A 63 -6.62 7.86 -9.32
C SER A 63 -5.36 8.69 -9.60
N SER A 64 -4.77 9.33 -8.60
CA SER A 64 -3.45 9.96 -8.67
C SER A 64 -2.36 9.24 -7.89
N GLY A 65 -2.67 8.11 -7.26
CA GLY A 65 -1.73 7.33 -6.47
C GLY A 65 -1.62 7.75 -5.01
N ALA A 66 -2.51 8.61 -4.50
CA ALA A 66 -2.48 9.01 -3.09
C ALA A 66 -3.26 8.03 -2.20
N ASP A 67 -2.70 7.71 -1.04
CA ASP A 67 -3.33 6.89 0.01
C ASP A 67 -4.38 7.69 0.80
N HIS A 68 -5.52 7.06 1.10
CA HIS A 68 -6.58 7.58 1.97
C HIS A 68 -7.11 6.47 2.88
N LEU A 69 -7.69 6.79 4.03
CA LEU A 69 -8.45 5.79 4.79
C LEU A 69 -9.82 5.58 4.14
N ILE A 70 -10.26 4.33 4.03
CA ILE A 70 -11.57 4.01 3.45
C ILE A 70 -12.73 4.68 4.21
N SER A 71 -12.56 4.93 5.52
CA SER A 71 -13.53 5.62 6.37
C SER A 71 -13.71 7.11 6.04
N GLU A 72 -12.76 7.71 5.35
CA GLU A 72 -12.81 9.13 4.92
C GLU A 72 -13.44 9.28 3.53
N CYS A 73 -13.65 8.17 2.83
CA CYS A 73 -14.15 8.14 1.47
C CYS A 73 -15.68 8.02 1.43
N CYS A 74 -16.29 8.46 0.31
CA CYS A 74 -17.74 8.38 0.14
C CYS A 74 -18.16 7.79 -1.21
N PHE A 75 -19.20 6.95 -1.20
CA PHE A 75 -19.79 6.41 -2.42
C PHE A 75 -20.71 7.42 -3.08
N ARG A 76 -20.48 7.70 -4.36
CA ARG A 76 -21.30 8.57 -5.21
C ARG A 76 -21.90 7.77 -6.36
N ASP A 77 -23.07 8.18 -6.83
CA ASP A 77 -23.67 7.61 -8.04
C ASP A 77 -22.87 8.08 -9.28
N VAL A 78 -22.76 7.20 -10.29
CA VAL A 78 -22.07 7.45 -11.57
C VAL A 78 -23.00 7.29 -12.76
#